data_AF-A0A1F2XK36-F1
#
_entry.id   AF-A0A1F2XK36-F1
#
_cell.length_a   1.000
_cell.length_b   1.000
_cell.length_c   1.000
_cell.angle_alpha   90.00
_cell.angle_beta   90.00
_cell.angle_gamma   90.00
#
_symmetry.space_group_name_H-M   'P 1'
#
loop_
_entity.id
_entity.type
_entity.pdbx_description
1 polymer ?
#
loop_
_entity_poly.entity_id
_entity_poly.type
_entity_poly.pdbx_seq_one_letter_code
_entity_poly.pdbx_strand_id
1 'polypeptide(L)'
;MTQSFRLPLVALLSGCCLLQACGSVKKTLGIDRDPPDEFAVTPSEQPLDMPPDFFTLPTPDPGAPRPQDVKALEEKRSQVLGVKPQKGSGSEGEKNILQMAGAEKSQKEDKDIRHAVDDESRIEQAKGNTTILQTLGIKKKQPAGEVINPYEETVKLEEEGISQSSNVVQ
;
A
#
# COMPACT_ATOMS: atom_id res chain seq x y z
N MET A 1 -59.13 -17.40 -44.10
CA MET A 1 -59.24 -16.90 -42.71
C MET A 1 -57.97 -17.16 -41.85
N THR A 2 -56.81 -17.43 -42.44
CA THR A 2 -55.56 -17.71 -41.67
C THR A 2 -54.56 -16.55 -41.67
N GLN A 3 -54.81 -15.48 -42.43
CA GLN A 3 -53.87 -14.37 -42.61
C GLN A 3 -53.97 -13.32 -41.49
N SER A 4 -55.16 -13.11 -40.94
CA SER A 4 -55.41 -12.15 -39.85
C SER A 4 -54.81 -12.56 -38.50
N PHE A 5 -54.55 -13.86 -38.27
CA PHE A 5 -53.92 -14.35 -37.04
C PHE A 5 -52.38 -14.30 -37.09
N ARG A 6 -51.78 -14.16 -38.28
CA ARG A 6 -50.32 -14.08 -38.45
C ARG A 6 -49.75 -12.71 -38.09
N LEU A 7 -50.51 -11.64 -38.32
CA LEU A 7 -50.12 -10.27 -37.97
C LEU A 7 -49.89 -10.03 -36.46
N PRO A 8 -50.81 -10.43 -35.55
CA PRO A 8 -50.57 -10.25 -34.11
C PRO A 8 -49.41 -11.13 -33.61
N LEU A 9 -49.21 -12.32 -34.20
CA LEU A 9 -48.11 -13.21 -33.82
C LEU A 9 -46.74 -12.64 -34.21
N VAL A 10 -46.62 -12.03 -35.41
CA VAL A 10 -45.38 -11.37 -35.83
C VAL A 10 -45.09 -10.13 -34.99
N ALA A 11 -46.13 -9.35 -34.65
CA ALA A 11 -45.99 -8.18 -33.78
C ALA A 11 -45.54 -8.57 -32.36
N LEU A 12 -46.12 -9.64 -31.79
CA LEU A 12 -45.73 -10.17 -30.49
C LEU A 12 -44.28 -10.67 -30.49
N LEU A 13 -43.88 -11.41 -31.53
CA LEU A 13 -42.53 -11.95 -31.65
C LEU A 13 -41.47 -10.85 -31.81
N SER A 14 -41.78 -9.81 -32.60
CA SER A 14 -40.93 -8.62 -32.75
C SER A 14 -40.76 -7.86 -31.43
N GLY A 15 -41.85 -7.68 -30.68
CA GLY A 15 -41.81 -7.06 -29.35
C GLY A 15 -40.91 -7.82 -28.36
N CYS A 16 -40.99 -9.15 -28.34
CA CYS A 16 -40.13 -9.98 -27.50
C CYS A 16 -38.63 -9.84 -27.85
N CYS A 17 -38.28 -9.73 -29.14
CA CYS A 17 -36.89 -9.52 -29.56
C CYS A 17 -36.33 -8.16 -29.12
N LEU A 18 -37.15 -7.10 -29.16
CA LEU A 18 -36.74 -5.75 -28.74
C LEU A 18 -36.49 -5.66 -27.23
N LEU A 19 -37.24 -6.41 -26.42
CA LEU A 19 -37.07 -6.44 -24.96
C LEU A 19 -35.76 -7.15 -24.54
N GLN A 20 -35.31 -8.16 -25.28
CA GLN A 20 -34.03 -8.85 -25.04
C GLN A 20 -32.81 -7.95 -25.28
N ALA A 21 -32.91 -6.98 -26.19
CA ALA A 21 -31.83 -6.02 -26.47
C ALA A 21 -31.61 -5.03 -25.31
N CYS A 22 -32.68 -4.67 -24.57
CA CYS A 22 -32.60 -3.69 -23.47
C CYS A 22 -31.85 -4.23 -22.23
N GLY A 23 -31.75 -5.55 -22.07
CA GLY A 23 -30.94 -6.16 -21.01
C GLY A 23 -29.44 -5.89 -21.17
N SER A 24 -28.94 -5.94 -22.41
CA SER A 24 -27.53 -5.70 -22.72
C SER A 24 -27.13 -4.23 -22.50
N VAL A 25 -28.06 -3.29 -22.74
CA VAL A 25 -27.85 -1.85 -22.55
C VAL A 25 -27.55 -1.51 -21.09
N LYS A 26 -28.14 -2.23 -20.12
CA LYS A 26 -27.83 -2.00 -18.69
C LYS A 26 -26.38 -2.33 -18.34
N LYS A 27 -25.82 -3.37 -18.96
CA LYS A 27 -24.42 -3.77 -18.77
C LYS A 27 -23.45 -2.83 -19.49
N THR A 28 -23.79 -2.37 -20.71
CA THR A 28 -22.95 -1.40 -21.44
C THR A 28 -22.98 0.01 -20.85
N LEU A 29 -24.10 0.42 -20.25
CA LEU A 29 -24.23 1.69 -19.52
C LEU A 29 -23.65 1.64 -18.09
N GLY A 30 -23.11 0.50 -17.65
CA GLY A 30 -22.49 0.34 -16.32
C GLY A 30 -23.49 0.43 -15.15
N ILE A 31 -24.78 0.26 -15.42
CA ILE A 31 -25.83 0.17 -14.38
C ILE A 31 -25.73 -1.18 -13.69
N ASP A 32 -25.38 -2.22 -14.44
CA ASP A 32 -25.02 -3.52 -13.90
C ASP A 32 -23.55 -3.50 -13.48
N ARG A 33 -23.30 -3.49 -12.17
CA ARG A 33 -21.96 -3.46 -11.59
C ARG A 33 -21.48 -4.90 -11.43
N ASP A 34 -20.51 -5.30 -12.25
CA ASP A 34 -19.79 -6.56 -12.15
C ASP A 34 -18.48 -6.26 -11.38
N PRO A 35 -18.46 -6.32 -10.02
CA PRO A 35 -17.24 -6.07 -9.28
C PRO A 35 -16.20 -7.13 -9.66
N PRO A 36 -14.95 -6.74 -9.96
CA PRO A 36 -13.89 -7.72 -10.15
C PRO A 36 -13.71 -8.49 -8.85
N ASP A 37 -13.56 -9.81 -8.95
CA ASP A 37 -13.37 -10.70 -7.81
C ASP A 37 -12.15 -10.27 -7.00
N GLU A 38 -12.38 -9.71 -5.81
CA GLU A 38 -11.33 -9.28 -4.88
C GLU A 38 -10.47 -10.44 -4.35
N PHE A 39 -10.91 -11.69 -4.54
CA PHE A 39 -10.18 -12.91 -4.20
C PHE A 39 -9.64 -13.64 -5.43
N ALA A 40 -9.80 -13.09 -6.64
CA ALA A 40 -9.06 -13.56 -7.79
C ALA A 40 -7.59 -13.24 -7.55
N VAL A 41 -6.90 -14.20 -6.92
CA VAL A 41 -5.46 -14.17 -6.67
C VAL A 41 -4.83 -13.84 -8.01
N THR A 42 -4.30 -12.62 -8.12
CA THR A 42 -3.55 -12.25 -9.30
C THR A 42 -2.44 -13.31 -9.42
N PRO A 43 -2.28 -14.04 -10.53
CA PRO A 43 -1.35 -15.17 -10.63
C PRO A 43 0.13 -14.82 -10.43
N SER A 44 0.45 -13.60 -9.99
CA SER A 44 1.79 -13.07 -9.84
C SER A 44 2.50 -13.52 -8.56
N GLU A 45 2.06 -14.61 -7.91
CA GLU A 45 2.98 -15.36 -7.06
C GLU A 45 3.94 -16.08 -8.02
N GLN A 46 5.07 -15.44 -8.31
CA GLN A 46 6.12 -16.05 -9.12
C GLN A 46 6.48 -17.41 -8.51
N PRO A 47 6.69 -18.44 -9.35
CA PRO A 47 7.04 -19.76 -8.86
C PRO A 47 8.27 -19.67 -7.96
N LEU A 48 8.23 -20.40 -6.84
CA LEU A 48 9.40 -20.55 -5.99
C LEU A 48 10.53 -21.17 -6.83
N ASP A 49 11.63 -20.43 -6.97
CA ASP A 49 12.81 -20.94 -7.65
C ASP A 49 13.57 -21.85 -6.68
N MET A 50 13.84 -23.08 -7.10
CA MET A 50 14.49 -24.06 -6.26
C MET A 50 16.00 -23.86 -6.37
N PRO A 51 16.72 -23.58 -5.25
CA PRO A 51 18.15 -23.33 -5.33
C PRO A 51 18.90 -24.59 -5.83
N PRO A 52 20.01 -24.41 -6.57
CA PRO A 52 20.78 -25.53 -7.12
C PRO A 52 21.48 -26.38 -6.05
N ASP A 53 21.65 -25.85 -4.84
CA ASP A 53 22.16 -26.57 -3.68
C ASP A 53 21.42 -26.12 -2.41
N PHE A 54 21.08 -27.09 -1.54
CA PHE A 54 20.44 -26.88 -0.24
C PHE A 54 21.45 -26.90 0.92
N PHE A 55 22.68 -27.38 0.68
CA PHE A 55 23.71 -27.53 1.71
C PHE A 55 24.47 -26.22 1.98
N THR A 56 24.63 -25.37 0.94
CA THR A 56 25.30 -24.08 1.04
C THR A 56 24.34 -22.94 0.72
N LEU A 57 23.37 -22.71 1.61
CA LEU A 57 22.52 -21.53 1.51
C LEU A 57 23.33 -20.27 1.84
N PRO A 58 23.29 -19.23 0.99
CA PRO A 58 23.79 -17.91 1.36
C PRO A 58 23.10 -17.45 2.64
N THR A 59 23.87 -16.85 3.57
CA THR A 59 23.28 -16.26 4.77
C THR A 59 22.30 -15.16 4.35
N PRO A 60 21.04 -15.21 4.82
CA PRO A 60 20.08 -14.16 4.50
C PRO A 60 20.46 -12.88 5.23
N ASP A 61 20.45 -11.75 4.52
CA ASP A 61 20.61 -10.43 5.12
C ASP A 61 19.30 -10.01 5.80
N PRO A 62 19.27 -9.82 7.14
CA PRO A 62 18.08 -9.40 7.85
C PRO A 62 17.56 -8.05 7.32
N GLY A 63 16.30 -8.00 6.89
CA GLY A 63 15.66 -6.79 6.38
C GLY A 63 15.94 -6.48 4.91
N ALA A 64 16.70 -7.31 4.19
CA ALA A 64 16.81 -7.18 2.74
C ALA A 64 15.45 -7.48 2.07
N PRO A 65 15.04 -6.71 1.04
CA PRO A 65 13.82 -6.99 0.30
C PRO A 65 13.94 -8.35 -0.40
N ARG A 66 12.86 -9.13 -0.39
CA ARG A 66 12.84 -10.43 -1.08
C ARG A 66 13.16 -10.22 -2.57
N PRO A 67 14.12 -10.96 -3.16
CA PRO A 67 14.51 -10.77 -4.56
C PRO A 67 13.34 -10.84 -5.55
N GLN A 68 12.38 -11.74 -5.31
CA GLN A 68 11.15 -11.88 -6.06
C GLN A 68 10.23 -10.65 -5.99
N ASP A 69 10.24 -9.91 -4.88
CA ASP A 69 9.42 -8.70 -4.72
C ASP A 69 9.99 -7.51 -5.50
N VAL A 70 11.31 -7.43 -5.64
CA VAL A 70 11.97 -6.32 -6.36
C VAL A 70 11.55 -6.31 -7.83
N LYS A 71 11.52 -7.49 -8.46
CA LYS A 71 11.13 -7.64 -9.87
C LYS A 71 9.65 -7.30 -10.09
N ALA A 72 8.77 -7.77 -9.21
CA ALA A 72 7.34 -7.47 -9.28
C ALA A 72 7.05 -5.97 -9.07
N LEU A 73 7.78 -5.33 -8.15
CA LEU A 73 7.64 -3.90 -7.88
C LEU A 73 8.11 -3.05 -9.07
N GLU A 74 9.20 -3.44 -9.73
CA GLU A 74 9.70 -2.75 -10.93
C GLU A 74 8.76 -2.91 -12.13
N GLU A 75 8.20 -4.11 -12.33
CA GLU A 75 7.22 -4.38 -13.37
C GLU A 75 5.92 -3.58 -13.15
N LYS A 76 5.37 -3.61 -11.93
CA LYS A 76 4.19 -2.79 -11.57
C LYS A 76 4.47 -1.30 -11.73
N ARG A 77 5.65 -0.82 -11.32
CA ARG A 77 6.05 0.58 -11.57
C ARG A 77 6.08 0.92 -13.05
N SER A 78 6.60 0.03 -13.88
CA SER A 78 6.65 0.25 -15.34
C SER A 78 5.26 0.30 -15.98
N GLN A 79 4.31 -0.50 -15.49
CA GLN A 79 2.91 -0.49 -15.96
C GLN A 79 2.15 0.76 -15.51
N VAL A 80 2.37 1.22 -14.28
CA VAL A 80 1.73 2.44 -13.75
C VAL A 80 2.31 3.71 -14.38
N LEU A 81 3.64 3.78 -14.55
CA LEU A 81 4.31 4.98 -15.06
C LEU A 81 4.45 4.99 -16.59
N GLY A 82 4.25 3.86 -17.27
CA GLY A 82 4.40 3.71 -18.73
C GLY A 82 5.83 3.88 -19.26
N VAL A 83 6.76 4.33 -18.41
CA VAL A 83 8.17 4.60 -18.71
C VAL A 83 9.01 4.12 -17.53
N LYS A 84 10.12 3.42 -17.78
CA LYS A 84 11.10 3.12 -16.71
C LYS A 84 11.52 4.46 -16.09
N PRO A 85 11.45 4.62 -14.75
CA PRO A 85 11.86 5.86 -14.11
C PRO A 85 13.34 6.07 -14.41
N GLN A 86 13.66 6.91 -15.39
CA GLN A 86 14.99 7.45 -15.49
C GLN A 86 15.16 8.36 -14.28
N LYS A 87 16.23 8.12 -13.52
CA LYS A 87 16.69 9.03 -12.48
C LYS A 87 17.12 10.31 -13.20
N GLY A 88 16.14 11.14 -13.57
CA GLY A 88 16.41 12.43 -14.18
C GLY A 88 17.23 13.22 -13.16
N SER A 89 18.37 13.75 -13.58
CA SER A 89 18.97 14.84 -12.81
C SER A 89 17.93 15.95 -12.82
N GLY A 90 17.24 16.15 -11.70
CA GLY A 90 16.23 17.20 -11.56
C GLY A 90 16.76 18.52 -12.11
N SER A 91 15.87 19.35 -12.64
CA SER A 91 16.28 20.64 -13.23
C SER A 91 17.04 21.48 -12.18
N GLU A 92 17.89 22.41 -12.62
CA GLU A 92 18.60 23.31 -11.69
C GLU A 92 17.62 24.08 -10.77
N GLY A 93 16.42 24.39 -11.25
CA GLY A 93 15.35 24.97 -10.42
C GLY A 93 14.84 24.03 -9.35
N GLU A 94 14.64 22.75 -9.68
CA GLU A 94 14.21 21.71 -8.74
C GLU A 94 15.26 21.45 -7.67
N LYS A 95 16.55 21.43 -8.04
CA LYS A 95 17.65 21.33 -7.08
C LYS A 95 17.68 22.52 -6.11
N ASN A 96 17.46 23.75 -6.60
CA ASN A 96 17.40 24.93 -5.74
C ASN A 96 16.22 24.86 -4.76
N ILE A 97 15.04 24.40 -5.19
CA ILE A 97 13.90 24.22 -4.30
C ILE A 97 14.19 23.14 -3.26
N LEU A 98 14.79 22.02 -3.66
CA LEU A 98 15.18 20.95 -2.72
C LEU A 98 16.23 21.41 -1.71
N GLN A 99 17.17 22.26 -2.14
CA GLN A 99 18.16 22.87 -1.26
C GLN A 99 17.51 23.85 -0.27
N MET A 100 16.60 24.70 -0.74
CA MET A 100 15.82 25.61 0.12
C MET A 100 14.92 24.85 1.10
N ALA A 101 14.34 23.72 0.68
CA ALA A 101 13.53 22.85 1.51
C ALA A 101 14.37 22.00 2.48
N GLY A 102 15.70 22.05 2.42
CA GLY A 102 16.60 21.29 3.28
C GLY A 102 16.65 19.78 2.99
N ALA A 103 16.04 19.33 1.89
CA ALA A 103 15.93 17.91 1.52
C ALA A 103 17.28 17.26 1.16
N GLU A 104 18.30 18.06 0.83
CA GLU A 104 19.67 17.57 0.59
C GLU A 104 20.25 16.90 1.85
N LYS A 105 19.93 17.40 3.04
CA LYS A 105 20.41 16.83 4.31
C LYS A 105 19.79 15.46 4.56
N SER A 106 18.48 15.35 4.34
CA SER A 106 17.71 14.12 4.53
C SER A 106 18.05 13.00 3.53
N GLN A 107 18.70 13.30 2.41
CA GLN A 107 19.15 12.29 1.44
C GLN A 107 20.58 11.79 1.71
N LYS A 108 21.39 12.57 2.44
CA LYS A 108 22.81 12.29 2.70
C LYS A 108 23.03 11.57 4.02
N GLU A 109 22.18 11.85 5.00
CA GLU A 109 22.13 11.13 6.26
C GLU A 109 21.28 9.87 6.09
N ASP A 110 21.70 8.84 6.80
CA ASP A 110 21.36 7.43 6.66
C ASP A 110 19.87 7.15 6.39
N LYS A 111 19.60 6.01 5.75
CA LYS A 111 18.28 5.54 5.28
C LYS A 111 17.26 5.33 6.42
N ASP A 112 17.60 5.76 7.63
CA ASP A 112 16.88 5.58 8.88
C ASP A 112 16.62 6.91 9.61
N ILE A 113 15.71 7.69 9.03
CA ILE A 113 15.20 8.95 9.62
C ILE A 113 14.58 8.71 11.00
N ARG A 114 14.08 7.49 11.28
CA ARG A 114 13.42 7.19 12.56
C ARG A 114 14.44 7.23 13.71
N HIS A 115 15.57 6.55 13.53
CA HIS A 115 16.64 6.57 14.52
C HIS A 115 17.24 7.96 14.72
N ALA A 116 17.42 8.74 13.65
CA ALA A 116 17.89 10.12 13.76
C ALA A 116 16.92 11.00 14.58
N VAL A 117 15.61 10.91 14.32
CA VAL A 117 14.58 11.65 15.08
C VAL A 117 14.51 11.19 16.53
N ASP A 118 14.66 9.89 16.79
CA ASP A 118 14.67 9.34 18.15
C ASP A 118 15.90 9.80 18.93
N ASP A 119 17.06 9.87 18.29
CA ASP A 119 18.30 10.39 18.87
C ASP A 119 18.20 11.89 19.18
N GLU A 120 17.71 12.69 18.23
CA GLU A 120 17.43 14.11 18.42
C GLU A 120 16.44 14.34 19.56
N SER A 121 15.35 13.57 19.58
CA SER A 121 14.32 13.65 20.61
C SER A 121 14.89 13.29 21.99
N ARG A 122 15.71 12.24 22.08
CA ARG A 122 16.36 11.83 23.32
C ARG A 122 17.30 12.92 23.85
N ILE A 123 18.08 13.54 22.97
CA ILE A 123 19.00 14.63 23.32
C ILE A 123 18.23 15.86 23.81
N GLU A 124 17.16 16.27 23.13
CA GLU A 124 16.34 17.40 23.55
C GLU A 124 15.64 17.15 24.90
N GLN A 125 15.16 15.94 25.14
CA GLN A 125 14.58 15.57 26.43
C GLN A 125 15.63 15.56 27.56
N ALA A 126 16.87 15.11 27.26
CA ALA A 126 17.98 15.10 28.22
C ALA A 126 18.47 16.52 28.58
N LYS A 127 18.39 17.46 27.63
CA LYS A 127 18.72 18.88 27.89
C LYS A 127 17.74 19.55 28.86
N GLY A 128 16.58 18.94 29.13
CA GLY A 128 15.67 19.38 30.20
C GLY A 128 15.22 20.83 30.08
N ASN A 129 15.26 21.40 28.87
CA ASN A 129 14.94 22.79 28.60
C ASN A 129 13.45 23.03 28.82
N THR A 130 13.09 23.51 30.01
CA THR A 130 11.74 23.96 30.32
C THR A 130 11.40 25.11 29.38
N THR A 131 10.65 24.83 28.33
CA THR A 131 10.17 25.89 27.44
C THR A 131 9.30 26.84 28.27
N ILE A 132 9.31 28.14 27.97
CA ILE A 132 8.48 29.14 28.68
C ILE A 132 6.98 28.72 28.72
N LEU A 133 6.52 27.98 27.71
CA LEU A 133 5.17 27.43 27.65
C LEU A 133 4.90 26.33 28.70
N GLN A 134 5.94 25.57 29.09
CA GLN A 134 5.88 24.55 30.13
C GLN A 134 5.90 25.19 31.52
N THR A 135 6.67 26.26 31.71
CA THR A 135 6.66 27.02 32.98
C THR A 135 5.32 27.73 33.20
N LEU A 136 4.67 28.16 32.11
CA LEU A 136 3.33 28.77 32.14
C LEU A 136 2.19 27.74 32.23
N GLY A 137 2.47 26.44 32.29
CA GLY A 137 1.45 25.39 32.37
C GLY A 137 0.60 25.22 31.11
N ILE A 138 0.94 25.89 30.00
CA ILE A 138 0.22 25.84 28.73
C ILE A 138 0.52 24.54 27.97
N LYS A 139 1.74 24.00 28.13
CA LYS A 139 2.18 22.76 27.49
C LYS A 139 2.55 21.71 28.54
N LYS A 140 1.88 20.56 28.51
CA LYS A 140 2.20 19.41 29.38
C LYS A 140 3.51 18.76 28.93
N LYS A 141 4.32 18.30 29.89
CA LYS A 141 5.56 17.54 29.61
C LYS A 141 5.17 16.20 28.98
N GLN A 142 5.63 15.93 27.76
CA GLN A 142 5.51 14.62 27.14
C GLN A 142 6.63 13.73 27.67
N PRO A 143 6.35 12.57 28.29
CA PRO A 143 7.39 11.63 28.68
C PRO A 143 8.07 11.07 27.42
N ALA A 144 9.34 10.66 27.55
CA ALA A 144 10.03 9.93 26.49
C ALA A 144 9.22 8.66 26.17
N GLY A 145 9.07 8.35 24.88
CA GLY A 145 8.42 7.11 24.46
C GLY A 145 9.19 5.92 25.05
N GLU A 146 8.48 5.04 25.74
CA GLU A 146 9.04 3.78 26.22
C GLU A 146 9.07 2.80 25.04
N VAL A 147 10.21 2.15 24.84
CA VAL A 147 10.31 1.09 23.82
C VAL A 147 9.56 -0.12 24.35
N ILE A 148 8.34 -0.30 23.84
CA ILE A 148 7.48 -1.42 24.21
C ILE A 148 7.96 -2.66 23.45
N ASN A 149 8.22 -3.75 24.18
CA ASN A 149 8.53 -5.04 23.59
C ASN A 149 7.24 -5.62 22.96
N PRO A 150 7.21 -5.88 21.63
CA PRO A 150 6.01 -6.37 20.96
C PRO A 150 5.47 -7.67 21.56
N TYR A 151 6.35 -8.59 21.99
CA TYR A 151 5.94 -9.90 22.52
C TYR A 151 5.31 -9.79 23.92
N GLU A 152 5.86 -8.93 24.77
CA GLU A 152 5.32 -8.71 26.12
C GLU A 152 3.98 -7.97 26.03
N GLU A 153 3.87 -6.99 25.13
CA GLU A 153 2.62 -6.27 24.92
C GLU A 153 1.54 -7.17 24.32
N THR A 154 1.89 -8.10 23.42
CA THR A 154 0.89 -9.07 22.92
C THR A 154 0.32 -9.92 24.05
N VAL A 155 1.16 -10.39 24.99
CA VAL A 155 0.70 -11.17 26.14
C VAL A 155 -0.21 -10.32 27.04
N LYS A 156 0.18 -9.08 27.30
CA LYS A 156 -0.63 -8.16 28.10
C LYS A 156 -1.99 -7.83 27.46
N LEU A 157 -2.01 -7.62 26.14
CA LEU A 157 -3.24 -7.36 25.40
C LEU A 157 -4.16 -8.60 25.36
N GLU A 158 -3.60 -9.80 25.33
CA GLU A 158 -4.35 -11.05 25.50
C GLU A 158 -4.97 -11.16 26.90
N GLU A 159 -4.24 -10.79 27.96
CA GLU A 159 -4.77 -10.71 29.32
C GLU A 159 -5.89 -9.67 29.45
N GLU A 160 -5.82 -8.56 28.72
CA GLU A 160 -6.85 -7.52 28.63
C GLU A 160 -8.04 -7.92 27.72
N GLY A 161 -7.98 -9.08 27.06
CA GLY A 161 -9.05 -9.62 26.22
C GLY A 161 -9.11 -9.01 24.81
N ILE A 162 -8.05 -8.33 24.37
CA ILE A 162 -7.93 -7.71 23.04
C ILE A 162 -7.21 -8.70 22.13
N SER A 163 -7.97 -9.54 21.43
CA SER A 163 -7.42 -10.48 20.44
C SER A 163 -6.78 -9.73 19.28
N GLN A 164 -5.45 -9.77 19.17
CA GLN A 164 -4.74 -9.29 17.98
C GLN A 164 -5.02 -10.25 16.82
N SER A 165 -5.63 -9.77 15.75
CA SER A 165 -5.89 -10.58 14.55
C SER A 165 -4.56 -11.06 13.97
N SER A 166 -4.40 -12.38 13.94
CA SER A 166 -3.24 -13.12 13.46
C SER A 166 -2.74 -12.64 12.09
N ASN A 167 -1.75 -11.76 12.10
CA ASN A 167 -0.87 -11.46 10.96
C ASN A 167 0.55 -11.15 11.47
N VAL A 168 0.98 -11.92 12.46
CA VAL A 168 2.41 -12.00 12.83
C VAL A 168 2.94 -13.30 12.24
N VAL A 169 3.41 -13.13 11.01
CA VAL A 169 4.39 -13.93 10.25
C VAL A 169 5.02 -15.08 11.06
N GLN A 170 4.70 -16.32 10.66
CA GLN A 170 5.61 -17.47 10.79
C GLN A 170 6.67 -17.40 9.68
#